data_AF-A0A965UIR6-F1
#
_entry.id   AF-A0A965UIR6-F1
#
_cell.length_a   1.000
_cell.length_b   1.000
_cell.length_c   1.000
_cell.angle_alpha   90.00
_cell.angle_beta   90.00
_cell.angle_gamma   90.00
#
_symmetry.space_group_name_H-M   'P 1'
#
loop_
_entity.id
_entity.type
_entity.pdbx_description
1 polymer ?
#
loop_
_entity_poly.entity_id
_entity_poly.type
_entity_poly.pdbx_seq_one_letter_code
_entity_poly.pdbx_strand_id
1 'polypeptide(L)' 'MIEGMRVRVGKRLGILERISEDGTCAVRLINDTEWPFPEWIFVQQSQVKRAFKPKENYLDEYEEAPY' A
#
# COMPACT_ATOMS: atom_id res chain seq x y z
N MET A 1 6.14 -8.48 -4.50
CA MET A 1 5.40 -7.58 -3.58
C MET A 1 5.92 -7.85 -2.18
N ILE A 2 5.89 -6.86 -1.29
CA ILE A 2 6.45 -6.96 0.07
C ILE A 2 5.30 -6.74 1.05
N GLU A 3 5.31 -7.46 2.17
CA GLU A 3 4.40 -7.23 3.29
C GLU A 3 4.58 -5.80 3.85
N GLY A 4 3.52 -5.22 4.39
CA GLY A 4 3.45 -3.80 4.77
C GLY A 4 3.32 -2.82 3.60
N MET A 5 3.33 -3.27 2.34
CA MET A 5 3.22 -2.38 1.17
C MET A 5 1.77 -1.91 0.96
N ARG A 6 1.61 -0.63 0.62
CA ARG A 6 0.32 -0.11 0.13
C ARG A 6 -0.01 -0.70 -1.24
N VAL A 7 -1.18 -1.31 -1.32
CA VAL A 7 -1.70 -1.97 -2.52
C VAL A 7 -3.09 -1.45 -2.85
N ARG A 8 -3.49 -1.66 -4.09
CA ARG A 8 -4.80 -1.35 -4.62
C ARG A 8 -5.46 -2.65 -5.07
N VAL A 9 -6.68 -2.87 -4.58
CA VAL A 9 -7.52 -3.99 -4.99
C VAL A 9 -8.80 -3.40 -5.58
N GLY A 10 -8.91 -3.47 -6.92
CA GLY A 10 -9.95 -2.76 -7.65
C GLY A 10 -9.89 -1.23 -7.42
N LYS A 11 -10.94 -0.66 -6.84
CA LYS A 11 -11.01 0.77 -6.49
C LYS A 11 -10.56 1.07 -5.06
N ARG A 12 -10.35 0.04 -4.22
CA ARG A 12 -10.04 0.18 -2.79
C ARG A 12 -8.54 0.24 -2.55
N LEU A 13 -8.13 1.00 -1.54
CA LEU A 13 -6.76 1.08 -1.05
C LEU A 13 -6.61 0.17 0.17
N GLY A 14 -5.46 -0.47 0.32
CA GLY A 14 -5.17 -1.28 1.49
C GLY A 14 -3.67 -1.49 1.71
N ILE A 15 -3.35 -2.19 2.78
CA ILE A 15 -2.00 -2.61 3.14
C ILE A 15 -1.94 -4.12 2.97
N LEU A 16 -0.95 -4.59 2.21
CA LEU A 16 -0.68 -6.01 2.05
C LEU A 16 0.00 -6.50 3.32
N GLU A 17 -0.69 -7.31 4.11
CA GLU A 17 -0.17 -7.78 5.41
C GLU A 17 0.51 -9.14 5.27
N ARG A 18 -0.02 -10.03 4.43
CA ARG A 18 0.56 -11.36 4.24
C ARG A 18 0.40 -11.86 2.81
N ILE A 19 1.41 -12.61 2.36
CA ILE A 19 1.33 -13.40 1.12
C ILE A 19 1.50 -14.88 1.50
N SER A 20 0.47 -15.68 1.24
CA SER A 20 0.54 -17.15 1.39
C SER A 20 1.30 -17.78 0.21
N GLU A 21 1.86 -18.96 0.43
CA GLU A 21 2.60 -19.73 -0.59
C GLU A 21 1.74 -20.05 -1.83
N ASP A 22 0.43 -20.22 -1.63
CA ASP A 22 -0.56 -20.44 -2.70
C ASP A 22 -0.84 -19.18 -3.56
N GLY A 23 -0.17 -18.05 -3.28
CA GLY A 23 -0.39 -16.78 -3.98
C GLY A 23 -1.62 -16.00 -3.51
N THR A 24 -2.22 -16.40 -2.38
CA THR A 24 -3.29 -15.63 -1.73
C THR A 24 -2.70 -14.48 -0.92
N CYS A 25 -3.22 -13.28 -1.14
CA CYS A 25 -2.82 -12.08 -0.43
C CYS A 25 -3.88 -11.68 0.60
N ALA A 26 -3.46 -11.46 1.84
CA ALA A 26 -4.27 -10.83 2.87
C ALA A 26 -4.03 -9.32 2.82
N VAL A 27 -5.08 -8.56 2.49
CA VAL A 27 -5.02 -7.10 2.39
C VAL A 27 -5.95 -6.49 3.43
N ARG A 28 -5.40 -5.65 4.30
CA ARG A 28 -6.14 -4.82 5.23
C ARG A 28 -6.57 -3.54 4.53
N LEU A 29 -7.87 -3.30 4.41
CA LEU A 29 -8.41 -2.14 3.71
C LEU A 29 -8.28 -0.87 4.55
N ILE A 30 -7.85 0.22 3.89
CA ILE A 30 -7.82 1.55 4.49
C ILE A 30 -9.20 2.19 4.26
N ASN A 31 -9.97 2.32 5.33
CA ASN A 31 -11.27 2.97 5.37
C ASN A 31 -11.39 3.85 6.63
N ASP A 32 -12.36 4.77 6.65
CA ASP A 32 -12.53 5.70 7.78
C ASP A 32 -12.94 5.00 9.09
N THR A 33 -13.35 3.73 8.99
CA THR A 33 -13.81 2.87 10.09
C THR A 33 -12.76 1.86 10.56
N GLU A 34 -11.48 2.04 10.19
CA GLU A 34 -10.39 1.08 10.47
C GLU A 34 -10.21 0.74 11.96
N TRP A 35 -10.77 1.57 12.86
CA TRP A 35 -10.70 1.39 14.30
C TRP A 35 -12.09 1.18 14.92
N PRO A 36 -12.31 0.13 15.74
CA PRO A 36 -11.36 -0.90 16.21
C PRO A 36 -11.36 -2.18 15.36
N PHE A 37 -12.18 -2.27 14.31
CA PHE A 37 -12.36 -3.49 13.51
C PHE A 37 -11.88 -3.28 12.06
N PRO A 38 -10.60 -3.56 11.77
CA PRO A 38 -10.08 -3.44 10.42
C PRO A 38 -10.80 -4.40 9.46
N GLU A 39 -11.11 -3.92 8.26
CA GLU A 39 -11.72 -4.73 7.20
C GLU A 39 -10.62 -5.46 6.42
N TRP A 40 -10.74 -6.79 6.31
CA TRP A 40 -9.77 -7.64 5.63
C TRP A 40 -10.38 -8.24 4.38
N ILE A 41 -9.59 -8.30 3.31
CA ILE A 41 -9.95 -9.02 2.09
C ILE A 41 -8.84 -10.00 1.72
N PHE A 42 -9.26 -11.15 1.20
CA PHE A 42 -8.38 -12.19 0.72
C PHE A 42 -8.56 -12.30 -0.78
N VAL A 43 -7.51 -11.99 -1.53
CA VAL A 43 -7.55 -11.93 -2.99
C VAL A 43 -6.30 -12.57 -3.57
N GLN A 44 -6.38 -13.06 -4.79
CA GLN A 44 -5.20 -13.58 -5.46
C GLN A 44 -4.23 -12.46 -5.81
N GLN A 45 -2.94 -12.78 -5.83
CA GLN A 45 -1.86 -11.85 -6.17
C GLN A 45 -2.09 -11.12 -7.51
N SER A 46 -2.74 -11.77 -8.48
CA SER A 46 -3.10 -11.21 -9.79
C SER A 46 -4.07 -10.02 -9.71
N GLN A 47 -4.87 -9.94 -8.64
CA GLN A 47 -5.85 -8.88 -8.40
C GLN A 47 -5.27 -7.70 -7.62
N VAL A 48 -4.09 -7.88 -7.03
CA VAL A 48 -3.40 -6.89 -6.21
C VAL A 48 -2.45 -6.09 -7.09
N LYS A 49 -2.67 -4.78 -7.16
CA LYS A 49 -1.79 -3.85 -7.85
C LYS A 49 -1.03 -3.01 -6.84
N ARG A 50 0.21 -2.66 -7.13
CA ARG A 50 0.97 -1.71 -6.30
C ARG A 50 0.25 -0.37 -6.31
N ALA A 51 -0.09 0.16 -5.13
CA ALA A 51 -0.57 1.54 -5.06
C ALA A 51 0.63 2.43 -5.42
N PHE A 52 0.44 3.34 -6.38
CA PHE A 52 1.49 4.27 -6.81
C PHE A 52 2.11 4.94 -5.58
N LYS A 53 3.42 4.75 -5.37
CA LYS A 53 4.16 5.66 -4.50
C LYS A 53 4.10 7.03 -5.18
N PRO A 54 3.82 8.13 -4.47
CA PRO A 54 4.13 9.45 -5.03
C PRO A 54 5.60 9.44 -5.47
N LYS A 55 5.92 10.11 -6.58
CA LYS A 55 7.33 10.35 -6.97
C LYS A 55 8.06 10.78 -5.71
N GLU A 56 9.20 10.14 -5.42
CA GLU A 56 10.13 10.69 -4.44
C GLU A 56 10.39 12.12 -4.88
N ASN A 57 9.88 13.07 -4.09
CA ASN A 57 10.20 14.46 -4.27
C ASN A 57 11.68 14.55 -3.92
N TYR A 58 12.52 14.75 -4.94
CA TYR A 58 13.90 15.21 -4.80
C TYR A 58 13.87 16.64 -4.24
N LEU A 59 13.41 16.80 -3.00
CA LEU A 59 13.48 18.06 -2.24
C LEU A 59 14.82 18.18 -1.48
N ASP A 60 15.79 17.31 -1.77
CA ASP A 60 17.18 17.46 -1.32
C ASP A 60 17.98 18.44 -2.21
N GLU A 61 17.35 19.03 -3.23
CA GLU A 61 17.97 20.05 -4.09
C GLU A 61 17.55 21.47 -3.66
N TYR A 62 17.71 21.78 -2.37
CA TYR A 62 17.78 23.18 -1.95
C TYR A 62 19.26 23.58 -1.95
N GLU A 63 19.71 24.21 -3.04
CA GLU A 63 20.96 25.00 -2.99
C GLU A 63 20.74 26.12 -1.98
N GLU A 64 21.53 26.10 -0.90
CA GLU A 64 21.58 27.15 0.11
C GLU A 64 21.93 28.48 -0.58
N ALA A 65 21.02 29.46 -0.54
CA ALA A 65 21.25 30.75 -1.20
C ALA A 65 22.49 31.43 -0.58
N PRO A 66 23.45 31.93 -1.39
CA PRO A 66 24.65 32.57 -0.87
C PRO A 66 24.28 33.87 -0.13
N TYR A 67 24.93 34.06 1.02
CA TYR A 67 24.75 35.17 1.98
C TYR A 67 25.07 36.55 1.39
#